data_AF-A0A7G5LS07-F1
#
_entry.id   AF-A0A7G5LS07-F1
#
_cell.length_a   1.000
_cell.length_b   1.000
_cell.length_c   1.000
_cell.angle_alpha   90.00
_cell.angle_beta   90.00
_cell.angle_gamma   90.00
#
_symmetry.space_group_name_H-M   'P 1'
#
loop_
_entity.id
_entity.type
_entity.pdbx_description
1 polymer ?
#
loop_
_entity_poly.entity_id
_entity_poly.type
_entity_poly.pdbx_seq_one_letter_code
_entity_poly.pdbx_strand_id
1 'polypeptide(L)'
;MTTDQDILTTISSLVAEEKSLRERRERGEADPEAELARLRQVETSLDQCWDLLRQRRAKEEFGEDPGHAAVRPADEVEGYLS
;
A
#
# COMPACT_ATOMS: atom_id res chain seq x y z
N MET A 1 2.99 1.27 16.56
CA MET A 1 2.42 2.52 16.02
C MET A 1 3.06 2.73 14.67
N THR A 2 2.31 2.53 13.58
CA THR A 2 2.84 2.68 12.22
C THR A 2 3.04 4.17 11.95
N THR A 3 4.28 4.58 11.68
CA THR A 3 4.64 5.97 11.39
C THR A 3 4.54 6.25 9.89
N ASP A 4 4.55 7.53 9.50
CA ASP A 4 4.58 7.90 8.08
C ASP A 4 5.81 7.32 7.36
N GLN A 5 6.92 7.15 8.07
CA GLN A 5 8.12 6.50 7.54
C GLN A 5 7.92 5.01 7.28
N ASP A 6 7.16 4.31 8.13
CA ASP A 6 6.81 2.90 7.89
C ASP A 6 5.96 2.76 6.62
N ILE A 7 4.96 3.64 6.44
CA ILE A 7 4.10 3.66 5.24
C ILE A 7 4.94 3.91 3.98
N LEU A 8 5.85 4.89 4.01
CA LEU A 8 6.75 5.18 2.89
C LEU A 8 7.69 4.00 2.59
N THR A 9 8.12 3.28 3.62
CA THR A 9 8.94 2.06 3.47
C THR A 9 8.13 0.96 2.77
N THR A 10 6.88 0.74 3.19
CA THR A 10 5.98 -0.23 2.54
C THR A 10 5.71 0.15 1.08
N ILE A 11 5.44 1.43 0.79
CA ILE A 11 5.27 1.93 -0.59
C ILE A 11 6.52 1.61 -1.43
N SER A 12 7.71 1.88 -0.91
CA SER A 12 8.97 1.61 -1.61
C SER A 12 9.14 0.11 -1.93
N SER A 13 8.83 -0.76 -0.97
CA SER A 13 8.84 -2.22 -1.18
C SER A 13 7.84 -2.67 -2.24
N LEU A 14 6.62 -2.13 -2.22
CA LEU A 14 5.57 -2.43 -3.21
C LEU A 14 5.97 -1.97 -4.62
N VAL A 15 6.55 -0.78 -4.76
CA VAL A 15 7.06 -0.29 -6.06
C VAL A 15 8.22 -1.17 -6.57
N ALA A 16 9.10 -1.62 -5.68
CA ALA A 16 10.17 -2.55 -6.05
C ALA A 16 9.61 -3.90 -6.53
N GLU A 17 8.56 -4.41 -5.88
CA GLU A 17 7.85 -5.63 -6.30
C GLU A 17 7.18 -5.44 -7.67
N GLU A 18 6.47 -4.33 -7.88
CA GLU A 18 5.87 -3.99 -9.18
C GLU A 18 6.91 -4.01 -10.30
N LYS A 19 8.07 -3.38 -10.07
CA LYS A 19 9.15 -3.33 -11.05
C LYS A 19 9.68 -4.72 -11.35
N SER A 20 9.91 -5.54 -10.32
CA SER A 20 10.38 -6.92 -10.49
C SER A 20 9.38 -7.78 -11.28
N LEU A 21 8.08 -7.61 -11.01
CA LEU A 21 7.01 -8.28 -11.77
C LEU A 21 7.01 -7.85 -13.24
N ARG A 22 7.16 -6.54 -13.53
CA ARG A 22 7.27 -6.08 -14.93
C ARG A 22 8.50 -6.65 -15.63
N GLU A 23 9.65 -6.68 -14.96
CA GLU A 23 10.88 -7.24 -15.54
C GLU A 23 10.76 -8.74 -15.81
N ARG A 24 10.10 -9.50 -14.92
CA ARG A 24 9.82 -10.94 -15.12
C ARG A 24 8.88 -11.18 -16.30
N ARG A 25 7.84 -10.36 -16.43
CA ARG A 25 6.92 -10.38 -17.56
C ARG A 25 7.63 -10.10 -18.89
N GLU A 26 8.52 -9.11 -18.93
CA GLU A 26 9.30 -8.80 -20.14
C GLU A 26 10.21 -9.95 -20.56
N ARG A 27 10.73 -10.72 -19.59
CA ARG A 27 11.52 -11.93 -19.86
C ARG A 27 10.67 -13.16 -20.22
N GLY A 28 9.34 -13.08 -20.08
CA GLY A 28 8.43 -14.21 -20.30
C GLY A 28 8.59 -15.35 -19.30
N GLU A 29 9.12 -15.06 -18.11
CA GLU A 29 9.42 -16.06 -17.06
C GLU A 29 8.22 -16.34 -16.14
N ALA A 30 7.09 -15.67 -16.35
CA ALA A 30 5.93 -15.72 -15.48
C ALA A 30 4.63 -15.82 -16.28
N ASP A 31 3.63 -16.41 -15.63
CA ASP A 31 2.28 -16.48 -16.16
C ASP A 31 1.65 -15.08 -16.20
N PRO A 32 1.21 -14.60 -17.38
CA PRO A 32 0.73 -13.23 -17.53
C PRO A 32 -0.55 -12.94 -16.72
N GLU A 33 -1.36 -13.96 -16.43
CA GLU A 33 -2.61 -13.81 -15.68
C GLU A 33 -2.35 -13.73 -14.18
N ALA A 34 -1.46 -14.59 -13.67
CA ALA A 34 -0.97 -14.52 -12.29
C ALA A 34 -0.22 -13.21 -12.00
N GLU A 35 0.59 -12.74 -12.95
CA GLU A 35 1.34 -11.48 -12.83
C GLU A 35 0.40 -10.27 -12.82
N LEU A 36 -0.63 -10.27 -13.67
CA LEU A 36 -1.68 -9.24 -13.68
C LEU A 36 -2.45 -9.19 -12.36
N ALA A 37 -2.81 -10.35 -11.79
CA ALA A 37 -3.46 -10.42 -10.49
C ALA A 37 -2.57 -9.84 -9.39
N ARG A 38 -1.27 -10.17 -9.41
CA ARG A 38 -0.31 -9.65 -8.44
C ARG A 38 -0.08 -8.14 -8.60
N LEU A 39 0.01 -7.65 -9.83
CA LEU A 39 0.19 -6.23 -10.10
C LEU A 39 -1.00 -5.41 -9.59
N ARG A 40 -2.24 -5.88 -9.81
CA ARG A 40 -3.45 -5.26 -9.26
C ARG A 40 -3.46 -5.23 -7.73
N GLN A 41 -2.97 -6.29 -7.10
CA GLN A 41 -2.84 -6.35 -5.64
C GLN A 41 -1.85 -5.29 -5.13
N VAL A 42 -0.70 -5.16 -5.79
CA VAL A 42 0.33 -4.17 -5.46
C VAL A 42 -0.21 -2.74 -5.64
N GLU A 43 -0.89 -2.46 -6.76
CA GLU A 43 -1.55 -1.17 -7.01
C GLU A 43 -2.58 -0.83 -5.93
N THR A 44 -3.42 -1.81 -5.55
CA THR A 44 -4.41 -1.63 -4.48
C THR A 44 -3.75 -1.31 -3.14
N SER A 45 -2.67 -2.01 -2.78
CA SER A 45 -1.93 -1.74 -1.54
C SER A 45 -1.23 -0.39 -1.57
N LEU A 46 -0.74 0.05 -2.73
CA LEU A 46 -0.16 1.39 -2.90
C LEU A 46 -1.21 2.48 -2.69
N ASP A 47 -2.39 2.34 -3.29
CA ASP A 47 -3.49 3.29 -3.10
C ASP A 47 -3.91 3.39 -1.63
N GLN A 48 -4.02 2.26 -0.92
CA GLN A 48 -4.30 2.25 0.51
C GLN A 48 -3.22 2.96 1.34
N CYS A 49 -1.95 2.73 1.02
CA CYS A 49 -0.83 3.40 1.70
C CYS A 49 -0.85 4.91 1.44
N TRP A 50 -1.12 5.33 0.21
CA TRP A 50 -1.24 6.74 -0.14
C TRP A 50 -2.44 7.43 0.52
N ASP A 51 -3.58 6.75 0.62
CA ASP A 51 -4.77 7.28 1.30
C ASP A 51 -4.53 7.45 2.80
N LEU A 52 -3.89 6.46 3.43
CA LEU A 52 -3.48 6.54 4.84
C LEU A 52 -2.53 7.72 5.08
N LEU A 53 -1.51 7.90 4.24
CA LEU A 53 -0.57 9.02 4.36
C LEU A 53 -1.28 10.36 4.18
N ARG A 54 -2.20 10.46 3.22
CA ARG A 54 -2.97 11.68 2.98
C ARG A 54 -3.90 11.99 4.15
N GLN A 55 -4.57 10.99 4.71
CA GLN A 55 -5.43 11.15 5.88
C GLN A 55 -4.64 11.63 7.10
N ARG A 56 -3.43 11.09 7.31
CA ARG A 56 -2.54 11.51 8.40
C ARG A 56 -2.08 12.95 8.23
N ARG A 57 -1.61 13.32 7.04
CA ARG A 57 -1.23 14.71 6.71
C ARG A 57 -2.37 15.70 6.87
N ALA A 58 -3.59 15.34 6.48
CA ALA A 58 -4.76 16.18 6.70
C ALA A 58 -4.98 16.41 8.20
N LYS A 59 -4.94 15.36 9.04
CA LYS A 59 -5.09 15.50 10.49
C LYS A 59 -3.99 16.36 11.12
N GLU A 60 -2.74 16.24 10.64
CA GLU A 60 -1.63 17.11 11.04
C GLU A 60 -1.85 18.58 10.66
N GLU A 61 -2.32 18.85 9.44
CA GLU A 61 -2.56 20.21 8.93
C GLU A 61 -3.70 20.93 9.68
N PHE A 62 -4.72 20.18 10.13
CA PHE A 62 -5.80 20.72 10.97
C PHE A 62 -5.43 20.85 12.46
N GLY A 63 -4.19 20.54 12.84
CA GLY A 63 -3.71 20.70 14.21
C GLY A 63 -4.28 19.70 15.22
N GLU A 64 -4.85 18.59 14.74
CA GLU A 64 -5.25 17.47 15.58
C GLU A 64 -4.05 16.55 15.85
N ASP A 65 -4.00 15.99 17.07
CA ASP A 65 -2.86 15.19 17.54
C ASP A 65 -2.60 13.98 16.61
N PRO A 66 -1.43 13.90 15.95
CA PRO A 66 -1.11 12.84 14.99
C PRO A 66 -0.99 11.45 15.63
N GLY A 67 -0.90 11.37 16.96
CA GLY A 67 -0.98 10.14 17.75
C GLY A 67 -2.41 9.68 18.05
N HIS A 68 -3.40 10.58 17.92
CA HIS A 68 -4.84 10.30 18.09
C HIS A 68 -5.56 10.02 16.76
N ALA A 69 -4.82 9.98 15.65
CA ALA A 69 -5.27 9.38 14.40
C ALA A 69 -5.44 7.86 14.60
N ALA A 70 -6.40 7.46 15.43
CA ALA A 70 -6.92 6.12 15.42
C ALA A 70 -7.33 5.81 13.98
N VAL A 71 -6.75 4.74 13.44
CA VAL A 71 -7.34 3.98 12.34
C VAL A 71 -8.81 3.88 12.70
N ARG A 72 -9.69 4.58 11.94
CA ARG A 72 -11.11 4.22 12.05
C ARG A 72 -11.12 2.72 11.81
N PRO A 73 -11.68 1.90 12.72
CA PRO A 73 -11.76 0.48 12.48
C PRO A 73 -12.38 0.34 11.10
N ALA A 74 -11.62 -0.27 10.19
CA ALA A 74 -12.17 -0.76 8.95
C ALA A 74 -13.09 -1.91 9.38
N ASP A 75 -14.27 -1.56 9.87
CA ASP A 75 -15.44 -2.39 9.68
C ASP A 75 -15.50 -2.57 8.16
N GLU A 76 -15.27 -3.81 7.73
CA GLU A 76 -15.26 -4.27 6.35
C GLU A 76 -14.07 -3.86 5.46
N VAL A 77 -12.90 -4.45 5.71
CA VAL A 77 -12.20 -5.13 4.60
C VAL A 77 -11.75 -6.50 5.11
N GLU A 78 -12.67 -7.46 5.11
CA GLU A 78 -12.34 -8.88 5.13
C GLU A 78 -11.38 -9.22 3.99
N GLY A 79 -10.34 -10.00 4.31
CA GLY A 79 -9.34 -10.49 3.36
C GLY A 79 -8.29 -9.41 3.09
N TYR A 80 -7.07 -9.51 3.58
CA TYR A 80 -6.12 -10.51 3.13
C TYR A 80 -4.91 -10.51 4.07
N LEU A 81 -4.95 -11.28 5.14
CA LEU A 81 -3.73 -11.83 5.73
C LEU A 81 -4.12 -13.10 6.51
N SER A 82 -4.13 -14.21 5.78
CA SER A 82 -3.85 -15.54 6.34
C SER A 82 -2.48 -15.98 5.85
#